data_AF-A0A4D4KFV4-F1
#
_entry.id   AF-A0A4D4KFV4-F1
#
_cell.length_a   1.000
_cell.length_b   1.000
_cell.length_c   1.000
_cell.angle_alpha   90.00
_cell.angle_beta   90.00
_cell.angle_gamma   90.00
#
_symmetry.space_group_name_H-M   'P 1'
#
loop_
_entity.id
_entity.type
_entity.pdbx_description
1 polymer ?
#
loop_
_entity_poly.entity_id
_entity_poly.type
_entity_poly.pdbx_seq_one_letter_code
_entity_poly.pdbx_strand_id
1 'polypeptide(L)'
;MAVRMDQELRESQVPWSLEWLGEPGVPGQASGPEDPGGPAEPGGAGESVGFGAAARALGLKAREFELAVQLGEVRTVTTGLGRRVACEELRRVTAAEGFPEALIARLRVVGTAEGAELLGISQGRLTRLARGGFFAPVRFYVNRYRAVVWLYLASELTEFAIRQPELLSGRTPPGLSAALAAGEDWRAAKWRSRRIGQLLDQTEDPWERAAVLASVLGSVELASAVADPYERAHLRQLRPALVRMRPEAGAVRDVIDAVVTADDPREIRRYRAALASSLGDARRARPTPRPDAGAERPMEDRTRVRGRPRSLWQKLVGRR
;
A
#
# COMPACT_ATOMS: atom_id res chain seq x y z
N MET A 1 0.92 42.51 -9.84
CA MET A 1 0.66 41.57 -8.72
C MET A 1 0.08 40.22 -9.13
N ALA A 2 -0.43 40.02 -10.37
CA ALA A 2 -0.94 38.72 -10.84
C ALA A 2 0.13 37.72 -11.30
N VAL A 3 1.36 38.17 -11.60
CA VAL A 3 2.45 37.31 -12.11
C VAL A 3 3.24 36.60 -11.00
N ARG A 4 3.22 37.14 -9.76
CA ARG A 4 3.96 36.56 -8.62
C ARG A 4 3.24 35.38 -7.95
N MET A 5 1.89 35.36 -8.03
CA MET A 5 1.06 34.27 -7.46
C MET A 5 1.01 33.02 -8.36
N ASP A 6 1.14 33.17 -9.67
CA ASP A 6 1.25 32.03 -10.61
C ASP A 6 2.60 31.32 -10.49
N GLN A 7 3.63 32.04 -10.04
CA GLN A 7 4.93 31.48 -9.73
C GLN A 7 4.93 30.79 -8.36
N GLU A 8 4.31 31.38 -7.32
CA GLU A 8 4.15 30.69 -6.03
C GLU A 8 3.21 29.48 -6.09
N LEU A 9 2.22 29.39 -6.98
CA LEU A 9 1.42 28.17 -7.15
C LEU A 9 2.13 27.07 -7.96
N ARG A 10 3.14 27.45 -8.77
CA ARG A 10 4.06 26.51 -9.46
C ARG A 10 5.27 26.15 -8.62
N GLU A 11 5.72 27.01 -7.71
CA GLU A 11 6.88 26.82 -6.83
C GLU A 11 6.48 26.34 -5.42
N SER A 12 5.22 26.52 -5.00
CA SER A 12 4.61 25.80 -3.86
C SER A 12 4.19 24.37 -4.23
N GLN A 13 4.35 23.98 -5.51
CA GLN A 13 4.76 22.61 -5.81
C GLN A 13 6.26 22.50 -5.53
N VAL A 14 6.60 22.56 -4.24
CA VAL A 14 7.92 22.16 -3.76
C VAL A 14 8.21 20.79 -4.41
N PRO A 15 9.38 20.59 -5.02
CA PRO A 15 9.80 19.25 -5.43
C PRO A 15 9.60 18.35 -4.22
N TRP A 16 8.83 17.28 -4.38
CA TRP A 16 8.54 16.36 -3.28
C TRP A 16 9.87 15.77 -2.80
N SER A 17 10.50 16.43 -1.83
CA SER A 17 11.79 16.06 -1.28
C SER A 17 11.67 14.70 -0.60
N LEU A 18 12.74 13.90 -0.76
CA LEU A 18 12.91 12.57 -0.19
C LEU A 18 12.92 12.53 1.36
N GLU A 19 12.68 13.64 2.04
CA GLU A 19 12.81 13.82 3.49
C GLU A 19 11.72 13.11 4.32
N TRP A 20 10.73 12.47 3.68
CA TRP A 20 9.71 11.65 4.35
C TRP A 20 10.10 10.18 4.55
N LEU A 21 11.32 9.78 4.16
CA LEU A 21 11.93 8.52 4.59
C LEU A 21 12.95 8.86 5.67
N GLY A 22 12.59 8.60 6.93
CA GLY A 22 13.40 8.94 8.09
C GLY A 22 14.86 8.51 7.96
N GLU A 23 15.76 9.46 8.19
CA GLU A 23 17.17 9.23 8.45
C GLU A 23 17.32 8.35 9.71
N PRO A 24 18.04 7.21 9.67
CA PRO A 24 18.36 6.48 10.87
C PRO A 24 19.38 7.28 11.69
N GLY A 25 18.93 7.80 12.84
CA GLY A 25 19.80 8.42 13.83
C GLY A 25 20.88 7.45 14.29
N VAL A 26 22.14 7.84 14.10
CA VAL A 26 23.33 7.15 14.62
C VAL A 26 23.38 7.33 16.14
N PRO A 27 23.40 6.26 16.96
CA PRO A 27 23.76 6.39 18.36
C PRO A 27 25.29 6.35 18.52
N GLY A 28 25.81 7.35 19.23
CA GLY A 28 27.20 7.45 19.64
C GLY A 28 27.60 6.33 20.61
N GLN A 29 28.86 5.92 20.47
CA GLN A 29 29.53 4.93 21.31
C GLN A 29 29.75 5.44 22.74
N ALA A 30 29.53 4.57 23.71
CA ALA A 30 30.20 4.61 25.00
C ALA A 30 30.47 3.16 25.46
N SER A 31 31.73 2.87 25.75
CA SER A 31 32.23 1.55 26.13
C SER A 31 32.32 1.36 27.65
N GLY A 32 31.68 0.30 28.15
CA GLY A 32 32.12 -0.65 29.21
C GLY A 32 32.12 -0.24 30.70
N PRO A 33 32.27 -1.19 31.65
CA PRO A 33 32.36 -2.65 31.51
C PRO A 33 31.34 -3.47 32.36
N GLU A 34 31.42 -4.79 32.18
CA GLU A 34 30.58 -5.90 32.65
C GLU A 34 30.65 -6.20 34.16
N ASP A 35 29.58 -6.81 34.70
CA ASP A 35 29.65 -7.93 35.66
C ASP A 35 28.38 -8.82 35.54
N PRO A 36 28.45 -10.17 35.67
CA PRO A 36 27.45 -11.10 35.15
C PRO A 36 26.58 -11.75 36.25
N GLY A 37 25.45 -12.34 35.83
CA GLY A 37 24.89 -13.51 36.53
C GLY A 37 23.51 -13.33 37.15
N GLY A 38 22.48 -13.41 36.32
CA GLY A 38 21.12 -13.77 36.74
C GLY A 38 20.37 -14.30 35.52
N PRO A 39 19.72 -15.48 35.58
CA PRO A 39 19.05 -16.05 34.42
C PRO A 39 17.94 -15.10 33.99
N ALA A 40 18.07 -14.57 32.77
CA ALA A 40 17.04 -13.81 32.11
C ALA A 40 15.84 -14.74 31.86
N GLU A 41 14.86 -14.64 32.75
CA GLU A 41 13.46 -14.96 32.49
C GLU A 41 13.11 -14.53 31.05
N PRO A 42 12.60 -15.42 30.18
CA PRO A 42 12.14 -15.02 28.87
C PRO A 42 10.94 -14.09 29.04
N GLY A 43 11.22 -12.78 28.96
CA GLY A 43 10.25 -11.70 29.03
C GLY A 43 9.03 -12.03 28.18
N GLY A 44 7.87 -12.03 28.84
CA GLY A 44 6.62 -12.54 28.31
C GLY A 44 6.38 -12.10 26.87
N ALA A 45 6.23 -13.08 25.98
CA ALA A 45 5.59 -12.87 24.70
C ALA A 45 4.21 -12.26 24.98
N GLY A 46 4.11 -10.93 24.89
CA GLY A 46 2.92 -10.19 25.24
C GLY A 46 1.71 -10.82 24.55
N GLU A 47 0.71 -11.18 25.35
CA GLU A 47 -0.52 -11.78 24.86
C GLU A 47 -1.05 -10.95 23.68
N SER A 48 -1.26 -11.60 22.53
CA SER A 48 -1.69 -10.93 21.30
C SER A 48 -2.92 -11.60 20.73
N VAL A 49 -3.88 -10.79 20.29
CA VAL A 49 -5.15 -11.28 19.79
C VAL A 49 -5.24 -11.13 18.27
N GLY A 50 -6.00 -12.02 17.65
CA GLY A 50 -6.28 -11.93 16.21
C GLY A 50 -7.17 -10.74 15.89
N PHE A 51 -7.14 -10.27 14.65
CA PHE A 51 -7.85 -9.07 14.20
C PHE A 51 -9.36 -9.09 14.50
N GLY A 52 -10.02 -10.25 14.38
CA GLY A 52 -11.44 -10.39 14.70
C GLY A 52 -11.77 -10.26 16.20
N ALA A 53 -10.84 -10.65 17.07
CA ALA A 53 -10.99 -10.44 18.51
C ALA A 53 -10.67 -8.98 18.89
N ALA A 54 -9.63 -8.40 18.30
CA ALA A 54 -9.28 -6.98 18.46
C ALA A 54 -10.42 -6.06 18.01
N ALA A 55 -11.00 -6.29 16.83
CA ALA A 55 -12.12 -5.49 16.32
C ALA A 55 -13.32 -5.51 17.28
N ARG A 56 -13.67 -6.68 17.81
CA ARG A 56 -14.75 -6.82 18.81
C ARG A 56 -14.41 -6.11 20.12
N ALA A 57 -13.18 -6.24 20.61
CA ALA A 57 -12.72 -5.55 21.82
C ALA A 57 -12.79 -4.02 21.68
N LEU A 58 -12.55 -3.49 20.48
CA LEU A 58 -12.62 -2.07 20.19
C LEU A 58 -14.02 -1.59 19.76
N GLY A 59 -15.03 -2.48 19.69
CA GLY A 59 -16.36 -2.14 19.20
C GLY A 59 -16.43 -1.73 17.73
N LEU A 60 -15.42 -2.08 16.92
CA LEU A 60 -15.31 -1.69 15.52
C LEU A 60 -15.81 -2.78 14.58
N LYS A 61 -16.45 -2.37 13.47
CA LYS A 61 -16.70 -3.28 12.35
C LYS A 61 -15.38 -3.67 11.69
N ALA A 62 -15.35 -4.81 11.01
CA ALA A 62 -14.14 -5.31 10.35
C ALA A 62 -13.47 -4.27 9.42
N ARG A 63 -14.27 -3.51 8.65
CA ARG A 63 -13.77 -2.45 7.76
C ARG A 63 -13.25 -1.23 8.51
N GLU A 64 -13.84 -0.88 9.65
CA GLU A 64 -13.38 0.24 10.50
C GLU A 64 -12.08 -0.15 11.19
N PHE A 65 -12.00 -1.37 11.72
CA PHE A 65 -10.77 -1.91 12.30
C PHE A 65 -9.62 -1.96 11.28
N GLU A 66 -9.90 -2.42 10.06
CA GLU A 66 -8.90 -2.37 8.98
C GLU A 66 -8.45 -0.93 8.69
N LEU A 67 -9.35 0.05 8.84
CA LEU A 67 -8.99 1.46 8.64
C LEU A 67 -8.08 1.94 9.75
N ALA A 68 -8.42 1.58 11.00
CA ALA A 68 -7.65 1.94 12.17
C ALA A 68 -6.21 1.42 12.06
N VAL A 69 -6.04 0.19 11.58
CA VAL A 69 -4.72 -0.36 11.29
C VAL A 69 -4.04 0.38 10.13
N GLN A 70 -4.76 0.69 9.05
CA GLN A 70 -4.23 1.44 7.90
C GLN A 70 -3.75 2.84 8.28
N LEU A 71 -4.45 3.52 9.19
CA LEU A 71 -4.15 4.88 9.64
C LEU A 71 -3.16 4.92 10.82
N GLY A 72 -2.72 3.77 11.33
CA GLY A 72 -1.83 3.70 12.49
C GLY A 72 -2.51 3.97 13.84
N GLU A 73 -3.84 4.15 13.85
CA GLU A 73 -4.64 4.29 15.07
C GLU A 73 -4.58 3.04 15.95
N VAL A 74 -4.41 1.87 15.32
CA VAL A 74 -4.17 0.58 15.97
C VAL A 74 -2.89 -0.03 15.42
N ARG A 75 -1.87 -0.15 16.27
CA ARG A 75 -0.59 -0.78 15.93
C ARG A 75 -0.74 -2.30 15.88
N THR A 76 0.02 -2.93 14.99
CA THR A 76 0.02 -4.38 14.82
C THR A 76 1.41 -4.94 14.97
N VAL A 77 1.50 -6.15 15.51
CA VAL A 77 2.73 -6.94 15.60
C VAL A 77 2.66 -8.11 14.63
N THR A 78 3.77 -8.44 14.00
CA THR A 78 3.89 -9.66 13.17
C THR A 78 4.33 -10.81 14.07
N THR A 79 3.59 -11.91 14.02
CA THR A 79 3.87 -13.14 14.78
C THR A 79 3.99 -14.31 13.81
N GLY A 80 4.46 -15.48 14.27
CA GLY A 80 4.44 -16.71 13.47
C GLY A 80 3.02 -17.11 13.00
N LEU A 81 1.97 -16.57 13.64
CA LEU A 81 0.56 -16.76 13.29
C LEU A 81 0.02 -15.62 12.41
N GLY A 82 0.89 -14.78 11.85
CA GLY A 82 0.54 -13.60 11.06
C GLY A 82 0.41 -12.32 11.89
N ARG A 83 -0.21 -11.30 11.30
CA ARG A 83 -0.41 -9.99 11.95
C ARG A 83 -1.47 -10.05 13.04
N ARG A 84 -1.15 -9.51 14.21
CA ARG A 84 -1.98 -9.50 15.42
C ARG A 84 -1.93 -8.14 16.11
N VAL A 85 -2.76 -7.95 17.13
CA VAL A 85 -2.74 -6.77 18.00
C VAL A 85 -2.30 -7.19 19.38
N ALA A 86 -1.30 -6.51 19.94
CA ALA A 86 -0.87 -6.73 21.32
C ALA A 86 -1.98 -6.33 22.30
N CYS A 87 -2.19 -7.08 23.39
CA CYS A 87 -3.16 -6.72 24.41
C CYS A 87 -2.86 -5.34 25.03
N GLU A 88 -1.59 -4.95 25.14
CA GLU A 88 -1.18 -3.61 25.57
C GLU A 88 -1.70 -2.52 24.63
N GLU A 89 -1.64 -2.76 23.32
CA GLU A 89 -2.14 -1.81 22.34
C GLU A 89 -3.66 -1.65 22.45
N LEU A 90 -4.40 -2.72 22.72
CA LEU A 90 -5.83 -2.62 23.01
C LEU A 90 -6.08 -1.74 24.23
N ARG A 91 -5.34 -1.96 25.33
CA ARG A 91 -5.46 -1.14 26.54
C ARG A 91 -5.16 0.33 26.26
N ARG A 92 -4.09 0.63 25.49
CA ARG A 92 -3.74 2.00 25.07
C ARG A 92 -4.90 2.66 24.34
N VAL A 93 -5.48 1.96 23.36
CA VAL A 93 -6.58 2.50 22.56
C VAL A 93 -7.85 2.68 23.39
N THR A 94 -8.20 1.73 24.26
CA THR A 94 -9.40 1.81 25.10
C THR A 94 -9.27 2.81 26.24
N ALA A 95 -8.05 3.10 26.69
CA ALA A 95 -7.77 4.10 27.73
C ALA A 95 -7.65 5.53 27.16
N ALA A 96 -7.66 5.69 25.83
CA ALA A 96 -7.62 7.00 25.22
C ALA A 96 -8.88 7.81 25.55
N GLU A 97 -8.72 9.10 25.76
CA GLU A 97 -9.83 10.00 26.07
C GLU A 97 -10.89 9.99 24.95
N GLY A 98 -12.17 9.94 25.36
CA GLY A 98 -13.30 9.91 24.43
C GLY A 98 -13.47 8.58 23.70
N PHE A 99 -12.87 7.48 24.16
CA PHE A 99 -13.13 6.15 23.59
C PHE A 99 -14.57 5.68 23.92
N PRO A 100 -15.29 5.09 22.94
CA PRO A 100 -14.89 4.82 21.55
C PRO A 100 -15.19 5.94 20.54
N GLU A 101 -15.98 6.95 20.91
CA GLU A 101 -16.51 7.96 19.99
C GLU A 101 -15.42 8.75 19.25
N ALA A 102 -14.36 9.15 19.95
CA ALA A 102 -13.23 9.86 19.39
C ALA A 102 -12.47 9.01 18.35
N LEU A 103 -12.31 7.71 18.61
CA LEU A 103 -11.72 6.79 17.63
C LEU A 103 -12.63 6.67 16.40
N ILE A 104 -13.94 6.46 16.59
CA ILE A 104 -14.90 6.35 15.50
C ILE A 104 -14.92 7.64 14.66
N ALA A 105 -14.85 8.81 15.29
CA ALA A 105 -14.78 10.10 14.61
C ALA A 105 -13.52 10.22 13.74
N ARG A 106 -12.34 9.78 14.23
CA ARG A 106 -11.10 9.74 13.43
C ARG A 106 -11.17 8.76 12.26
N LEU A 107 -11.95 7.69 12.38
CA LEU A 107 -12.17 6.70 11.33
C LEU A 107 -13.33 7.06 10.38
N ARG A 108 -14.05 8.17 10.60
CA ARG A 108 -15.20 8.54 9.79
C ARG A 108 -14.75 8.83 8.36
N VAL A 109 -15.27 8.05 7.42
CA VAL A 109 -15.07 8.25 5.99
C VAL A 109 -16.34 8.73 5.32
N VAL A 110 -16.20 9.66 4.39
CA VAL A 110 -17.32 10.30 3.68
C VAL A 110 -17.13 10.22 2.17
N GLY A 111 -18.23 10.09 1.44
CA GLY A 111 -18.25 10.19 -0.02
C GLY A 111 -18.32 11.64 -0.50
N THR A 112 -18.43 11.84 -1.82
CA THR A 112 -18.49 13.19 -2.42
C THR A 112 -19.65 14.04 -1.92
N ALA A 113 -20.84 13.45 -1.74
CA ALA A 113 -22.02 14.20 -1.31
C ALA A 113 -21.88 14.70 0.14
N GLU A 114 -21.67 13.76 1.06
CA GLU A 114 -21.48 14.03 2.49
C GLU A 114 -20.24 14.89 2.76
N GLY A 115 -19.14 14.68 2.02
CA GLY A 115 -17.95 15.52 2.14
C GLY A 115 -18.19 16.96 1.66
N ALA A 116 -19.02 17.18 0.65
CA ALA A 116 -19.35 18.53 0.19
C ALA A 116 -20.25 19.26 1.19
N GLU A 117 -21.21 18.54 1.77
CA GLU A 117 -22.06 19.04 2.87
C GLU A 117 -21.22 19.42 4.10
N LEU A 118 -20.29 18.55 4.50
CA LEU A 118 -19.37 18.79 5.62
C LEU A 118 -18.58 20.09 5.49
N LEU A 119 -18.22 20.47 4.26
CA LEU A 119 -17.46 21.70 3.98
C LEU A 119 -18.32 22.89 3.57
N GLY A 120 -19.65 22.73 3.49
CA GLY A 120 -20.54 23.79 3.03
C GLY A 120 -20.32 24.21 1.57
N ILE A 121 -19.91 23.28 0.70
CA ILE A 121 -19.63 23.54 -0.72
C ILE A 121 -20.47 22.66 -1.66
N SER A 122 -20.47 22.96 -2.95
CA SER A 122 -21.10 22.08 -3.94
C SER A 122 -20.27 20.81 -4.19
N GLN A 123 -20.94 19.70 -4.52
CA GLN A 123 -20.28 18.45 -4.90
C GLN A 123 -19.30 18.63 -6.08
N GLY A 124 -19.63 19.52 -7.01
CA GLY A 124 -18.75 19.88 -8.12
C GLY A 124 -17.46 20.55 -7.66
N ARG A 125 -17.52 21.46 -6.66
CA ARG A 125 -16.31 22.07 -6.10
C ARG A 125 -15.47 21.06 -5.34
N LEU A 126 -16.08 20.22 -4.49
CA LEU A 126 -15.35 19.14 -3.79
C LEU A 126 -14.65 18.22 -4.80
N THR A 127 -15.34 17.81 -5.86
CA THR A 127 -14.76 16.94 -6.90
C THR A 127 -13.56 17.61 -7.58
N ARG A 128 -13.62 18.90 -7.89
CA ARG A 128 -12.49 19.63 -8.49
C ARG A 128 -11.29 19.70 -7.55
N LEU A 129 -11.51 19.95 -6.25
CA LEU A 129 -10.44 19.95 -5.25
C LEU A 129 -9.84 18.55 -5.05
N ALA A 130 -10.67 17.51 -4.99
CA ALA A 130 -10.22 16.13 -4.90
C ALA A 130 -9.36 15.73 -6.12
N ARG A 131 -9.85 16.03 -7.33
CA ARG A 131 -9.11 15.78 -8.58
C ARG A 131 -7.83 16.60 -8.67
N GLY A 132 -7.80 17.79 -8.08
CA GLY A 132 -6.58 18.61 -7.96
C GLY A 132 -5.58 18.10 -6.92
N GLY A 133 -5.93 17.08 -6.12
CA GLY A 133 -5.02 16.47 -5.15
C GLY A 133 -4.85 17.24 -3.84
N PHE A 134 -5.78 18.15 -3.52
CA PHE A 134 -5.77 18.93 -2.27
C PHE A 134 -5.99 18.06 -1.03
N PHE A 135 -6.69 16.94 -1.20
CA PHE A 135 -6.81 15.88 -0.20
C PHE A 135 -6.80 14.52 -0.90
N ALA A 136 -6.28 13.52 -0.20
CA ALA A 136 -6.13 12.17 -0.75
C ALA A 136 -7.34 11.31 -0.36
N PRO A 137 -7.89 10.49 -1.26
CA PRO A 137 -8.81 9.43 -0.87
C PRO A 137 -8.13 8.46 0.09
N VAL A 138 -8.85 8.00 1.11
CA VAL A 138 -8.36 6.95 2.02
C VAL A 138 -8.77 5.57 1.53
N ARG A 139 -9.92 5.49 0.87
CA ARG A 139 -10.47 4.27 0.30
C ARG A 139 -11.21 4.54 -0.98
N PHE A 140 -11.48 3.46 -1.70
CA PHE A 140 -12.44 3.48 -2.77
C PHE A 140 -13.20 2.15 -2.82
N TYR A 141 -14.32 2.15 -3.51
CA TYR A 141 -14.97 0.93 -3.97
C TYR A 141 -15.46 1.12 -5.39
N VAL A 142 -15.65 0.03 -6.12
CA VAL A 142 -16.25 0.06 -7.44
C VAL A 142 -17.74 -0.22 -7.29
N ASN A 143 -18.57 0.69 -7.79
CA ASN A 143 -20.02 0.52 -7.71
C ASN A 143 -20.54 -0.47 -8.76
N ARG A 144 -21.84 -0.78 -8.73
CA ARG A 144 -22.50 -1.68 -9.71
C ARG A 144 -22.39 -1.20 -11.16
N TYR A 145 -22.07 0.07 -11.38
CA TYR A 145 -21.89 0.71 -12.69
C TYR A 145 -20.42 0.78 -13.10
N ARG A 146 -19.52 0.09 -12.37
CA ARG A 146 -18.07 0.07 -12.61
C ARG A 146 -17.38 1.42 -12.44
N ALA A 147 -18.03 2.38 -11.78
CA ALA A 147 -17.41 3.66 -11.43
C ALA A 147 -16.71 3.56 -10.06
N VAL A 148 -15.54 4.19 -9.97
CA VAL A 148 -14.78 4.30 -8.72
C VAL A 148 -15.44 5.35 -7.84
N VAL A 149 -15.90 4.93 -6.66
CA VAL A 149 -16.38 5.81 -5.61
C VAL A 149 -15.27 6.02 -4.59
N TRP A 150 -14.81 7.25 -4.47
CA TRP A 150 -13.76 7.66 -3.57
C TRP A 150 -14.33 8.03 -2.19
N LEU A 151 -13.63 7.63 -1.15
CA LEU A 151 -13.94 7.94 0.24
C LEU A 151 -12.78 8.72 0.85
N TYR A 152 -13.12 9.76 1.61
CA TYR A 152 -12.18 10.68 2.24
C TYR A 152 -12.36 10.65 3.76
N LEU A 153 -11.32 10.92 4.52
CA LEU A 153 -11.47 11.09 5.97
C LEU A 153 -12.17 12.42 6.25
N ALA A 154 -13.21 12.37 7.07
CA ALA A 154 -13.93 13.57 7.49
C ALA A 154 -12.99 14.58 8.17
N SER A 155 -12.10 14.08 9.03
CA SER A 155 -11.11 14.89 9.74
C SER A 155 -10.20 15.66 8.78
N GLU A 156 -9.68 15.00 7.74
CA GLU A 156 -8.80 15.64 6.75
C GLU A 156 -9.53 16.70 5.92
N LEU A 157 -10.81 16.47 5.61
CA LEU A 157 -11.62 17.48 4.92
C LEU A 157 -11.85 18.71 5.81
N THR A 158 -12.21 18.51 7.08
CA THR A 158 -12.40 19.60 8.04
C THR A 158 -11.09 20.36 8.29
N GLU A 159 -9.98 19.66 8.44
CA GLU A 159 -8.66 20.28 8.60
C GLU A 159 -8.26 21.07 7.35
N PHE A 160 -8.54 20.55 6.15
CA PHE A 160 -8.34 21.27 4.91
C PHE A 160 -9.17 22.56 4.86
N ALA A 161 -10.43 22.53 5.29
CA ALA A 161 -11.27 23.72 5.34
C ALA A 161 -10.74 24.80 6.28
N ILE A 162 -10.12 24.41 7.40
CA ILE A 162 -9.48 25.33 8.33
C ILE A 162 -8.21 25.92 7.71
N ARG A 163 -7.41 25.09 7.02
CA ARG A 163 -6.11 25.50 6.47
C ARG A 163 -6.20 26.35 5.21
N GLN A 164 -7.19 26.07 4.36
CA GLN A 164 -7.34 26.69 3.03
C GLN A 164 -8.80 27.13 2.75
N PRO A 165 -9.39 27.98 3.61
CA PRO A 165 -10.78 28.42 3.46
C PRO A 165 -11.05 29.16 2.14
N GLU A 166 -10.02 29.83 1.58
CA GLU A 166 -10.09 30.54 0.31
C GLU A 166 -10.42 29.63 -0.88
N LEU A 167 -10.10 28.34 -0.80
CA LEU A 167 -10.40 27.37 -1.85
C LEU A 167 -11.82 26.81 -1.78
N LEU A 168 -12.52 27.01 -0.66
CA LEU A 168 -13.90 26.57 -0.47
C LEU A 168 -14.90 27.49 -1.16
N SER A 169 -14.53 28.74 -1.42
CA SER A 169 -15.40 29.76 -2.00
C SER A 169 -14.78 30.40 -3.25
N GLY A 170 -15.46 31.38 -3.84
CA GLY A 170 -14.91 32.16 -4.95
C GLY A 170 -14.59 31.37 -6.24
N ARG A 171 -13.72 31.97 -7.07
CA ARG A 171 -13.33 31.41 -8.35
C ARG A 171 -12.27 30.33 -8.16
N THR A 172 -12.44 29.22 -8.87
CA THR A 172 -11.41 28.18 -8.95
C THR A 172 -10.10 28.79 -9.44
N PRO A 173 -8.96 28.48 -8.80
CA PRO A 173 -7.66 28.93 -9.28
C PRO A 173 -7.46 28.60 -10.77
N PRO A 174 -6.93 29.52 -11.60
CA PRO A 174 -6.77 29.29 -13.04
C PRO A 174 -5.92 28.06 -13.36
N GLY A 175 -4.81 27.85 -12.63
CA GLY A 175 -3.96 26.68 -12.78
C GLY A 175 -4.70 25.37 -12.52
N LEU A 176 -5.51 25.29 -11.47
CA LEU A 176 -6.36 24.14 -11.18
C LEU A 176 -7.39 23.92 -12.30
N SER A 177 -8.00 24.99 -12.79
CA SER A 177 -9.00 24.88 -13.87
C SER A 177 -8.38 24.34 -15.16
N ALA A 178 -7.18 24.82 -15.52
CA ALA A 178 -6.44 24.36 -16.70
C ALA A 178 -6.01 22.89 -16.57
N ALA A 179 -5.47 22.48 -15.43
CA ALA A 179 -5.09 21.10 -15.15
C ALA A 179 -6.28 20.14 -15.29
N LEU A 180 -7.43 20.50 -14.71
CA LEU A 180 -8.64 19.68 -14.79
C LEU A 180 -9.22 19.61 -16.20
N ALA A 181 -9.10 20.69 -16.99
CA ALA A 181 -9.49 20.72 -18.40
C ALA A 181 -8.58 19.84 -19.26
N ALA A 182 -7.29 19.71 -18.90
CA ALA A 182 -6.36 18.76 -19.51
C ALA A 182 -6.60 17.30 -19.08
N GLY A 183 -7.62 17.04 -18.26
CA GLY A 183 -7.99 15.70 -17.82
C GLY A 183 -7.26 15.23 -16.56
N GLU A 184 -6.47 16.08 -15.89
CA GLU A 184 -5.74 15.66 -14.68
C GLU A 184 -6.71 15.18 -13.59
N ASP A 185 -6.31 14.10 -12.93
CA ASP A 185 -7.00 13.53 -11.78
C ASP A 185 -6.01 12.87 -10.83
N TRP A 186 -5.69 13.58 -9.75
CA TRP A 186 -4.70 13.17 -8.77
C TRP A 186 -5.22 12.17 -7.74
N ARG A 187 -6.52 11.82 -7.77
CA ARG A 187 -7.13 10.97 -6.72
C ARG A 187 -6.47 9.60 -6.63
N ALA A 188 -6.23 8.94 -7.76
CA ALA A 188 -5.60 7.63 -7.80
C ALA A 188 -4.13 7.68 -7.36
N ALA A 189 -3.36 8.64 -7.88
CA ALA A 189 -1.96 8.84 -7.50
C ALA A 189 -1.80 9.16 -5.99
N LYS A 190 -2.66 10.02 -5.44
CA LYS A 190 -2.67 10.38 -4.02
C LYS A 190 -3.08 9.19 -3.14
N TRP A 191 -4.07 8.41 -3.58
CA TRP A 191 -4.45 7.17 -2.89
C TRP A 191 -3.31 6.15 -2.87
N ARG A 192 -2.63 5.92 -4.01
CA ARG A 192 -1.47 5.02 -4.11
C ARG A 192 -0.34 5.49 -3.19
N SER A 193 0.02 6.76 -3.25
CA SER A 193 1.08 7.33 -2.41
C SER A 193 0.79 7.16 -0.92
N ARG A 194 -0.43 7.44 -0.46
CA ARG A 194 -0.85 7.15 0.91
C ARG A 194 -0.71 5.66 1.22
N ARG A 195 -1.25 4.79 0.37
CA ARG A 195 -1.27 3.35 0.60
C ARG A 195 0.13 2.77 0.68
N ILE A 196 1.05 3.27 -0.14
CA ILE A 196 2.45 2.88 -0.15
C ILE A 196 3.14 3.33 1.14
N GLY A 197 2.98 4.59 1.55
CA GLY A 197 3.53 5.07 2.83
C GLY A 197 3.10 4.19 4.01
N GLN A 198 1.80 3.94 4.13
CA GLN A 198 1.24 3.06 5.17
C GLN A 198 1.83 1.65 5.17
N LEU A 199 2.15 1.09 4.00
CA LEU A 199 2.74 -0.24 3.89
C LEU A 199 4.24 -0.23 4.21
N LEU A 200 4.96 0.82 3.84
CA LEU A 200 6.37 1.01 4.19
C LEU A 200 6.55 1.19 5.70
N ASP A 201 5.63 1.86 6.38
CA ASP A 201 5.65 2.02 7.84
C ASP A 201 5.38 0.71 8.59
N GLN A 202 4.90 -0.33 7.89
CA GLN A 202 4.56 -1.63 8.46
C GLN A 202 5.63 -2.69 8.23
N THR A 203 6.72 -2.36 7.52
CA THR A 203 7.80 -3.31 7.25
C THR A 203 9.17 -2.67 7.36
N GLU A 204 10.02 -3.34 8.13
CA GLU A 204 11.45 -3.04 8.26
C GLU A 204 12.28 -3.90 7.30
N ASP A 205 11.69 -4.94 6.68
CA ASP A 205 12.41 -5.85 5.82
C ASP A 205 12.76 -5.18 4.48
N PRO A 206 14.05 -5.07 4.12
CA PRO A 206 14.46 -4.36 2.90
C PRO A 206 13.87 -4.92 1.61
N TRP A 207 13.64 -6.23 1.53
CA TRP A 207 13.03 -6.86 0.36
C TRP A 207 11.53 -6.63 0.29
N GLU A 208 10.82 -6.68 1.42
CA GLU A 208 9.42 -6.29 1.50
C GLU A 208 9.21 -4.81 1.15
N ARG A 209 10.08 -3.92 1.62
CA ARG A 209 10.04 -2.48 1.24
C ARG A 209 10.16 -2.29 -0.27
N ALA A 210 11.09 -3.00 -0.91
CA ALA A 210 11.22 -2.99 -2.37
C ALA A 210 9.95 -3.55 -3.05
N ALA A 211 9.36 -4.62 -2.50
CA ALA A 211 8.13 -5.22 -3.02
C ALA A 211 6.91 -4.30 -2.89
N VAL A 212 6.82 -3.51 -1.80
CA VAL A 212 5.81 -2.46 -1.63
C VAL A 212 5.95 -1.44 -2.75
N LEU A 213 7.14 -0.89 -3.00
CA LEU A 213 7.38 0.09 -4.07
C LEU A 213 7.10 -0.47 -5.47
N ALA A 214 7.46 -1.73 -5.72
CA ALA A 214 7.18 -2.42 -6.97
C ALA A 214 5.68 -2.68 -7.20
N SER A 215 4.86 -2.67 -6.14
CA SER A 215 3.46 -3.12 -6.20
C SER A 215 2.53 -2.23 -7.04
N VAL A 216 2.92 -0.98 -7.32
CA VAL A 216 2.17 -0.03 -8.15
C VAL A 216 2.71 0.05 -9.58
N LEU A 217 3.86 -0.58 -9.87
CA LEU A 217 4.42 -0.59 -11.21
C LEU A 217 3.75 -1.68 -12.06
N GLY A 218 3.37 -1.32 -13.29
CA GLY A 218 2.93 -2.28 -14.28
C GLY A 218 4.02 -3.31 -14.60
N SER A 219 3.63 -4.46 -15.17
CA SER A 219 4.56 -5.56 -15.46
C SER A 219 5.72 -5.15 -16.38
N VAL A 220 5.44 -4.29 -17.37
CA VAL A 220 6.43 -3.73 -18.30
C VAL A 220 7.40 -2.80 -17.57
N GLU A 221 6.89 -1.87 -16.76
CA GLU A 221 7.72 -0.94 -15.99
C GLU A 221 8.60 -1.65 -14.96
N LEU A 222 8.04 -2.65 -14.28
CA LEU A 222 8.80 -3.47 -13.33
C LEU A 222 9.89 -4.29 -14.05
N ALA A 223 9.59 -4.85 -15.23
CA ALA A 223 10.56 -5.57 -16.03
C ALA A 223 11.70 -4.67 -16.53
N SER A 224 11.39 -3.42 -16.86
CA SER A 224 12.39 -2.42 -17.23
C SER A 224 13.22 -1.95 -16.03
N ALA A 225 12.61 -1.83 -14.86
CA ALA A 225 13.29 -1.35 -13.65
C ALA A 225 14.19 -2.41 -12.98
N VAL A 226 13.85 -3.69 -13.12
CA VAL A 226 14.55 -4.80 -12.44
C VAL A 226 14.98 -5.84 -13.47
N ALA A 227 16.26 -5.80 -13.87
CA ALA A 227 16.78 -6.68 -14.90
C ALA A 227 16.85 -8.15 -14.47
N ASP A 228 17.23 -8.43 -13.22
CA ASP A 228 17.38 -9.80 -12.71
C ASP A 228 15.99 -10.49 -12.62
N PRO A 229 15.75 -11.61 -13.35
CA PRO A 229 14.50 -12.34 -13.27
C PRO A 229 14.22 -12.95 -11.88
N TYR A 230 15.25 -13.31 -11.10
CA TYR A 230 15.09 -13.86 -9.75
C TYR A 230 14.65 -12.78 -8.76
N GLU A 231 15.22 -11.58 -8.85
CA GLU A 231 14.74 -10.43 -8.07
C GLU A 231 13.29 -10.12 -8.39
N ARG A 232 12.92 -10.10 -9.67
CA ARG A 232 11.52 -9.91 -10.07
C ARG A 232 10.60 -11.00 -9.53
N ALA A 233 11.04 -12.26 -9.53
CA ALA A 233 10.26 -13.35 -8.97
C ALA A 233 10.09 -13.20 -7.45
N HIS A 234 11.14 -12.81 -6.74
CA HIS A 234 11.11 -12.60 -5.30
C HIS A 234 10.21 -11.40 -4.92
N LEU A 235 10.31 -10.27 -5.63
CA LEU A 235 9.42 -9.12 -5.44
C LEU A 235 7.94 -9.49 -5.67
N ARG A 236 7.64 -10.37 -6.64
CA ARG A 236 6.27 -10.84 -6.87
C ARG A 236 5.75 -11.70 -5.73
N GLN A 237 6.60 -12.52 -5.11
CA GLN A 237 6.23 -13.34 -3.94
C GLN A 237 5.93 -12.47 -2.72
N LEU A 238 6.72 -11.41 -2.52
CA LEU A 238 6.57 -10.47 -1.40
C LEU A 238 5.53 -9.36 -1.66
N ARG A 239 4.93 -9.31 -2.85
CA ARG A 239 4.06 -8.21 -3.25
C ARG A 239 2.86 -8.11 -2.30
N PRO A 240 2.65 -6.97 -1.63
CA PRO A 240 1.51 -6.80 -0.74
C PRO A 240 0.21 -6.64 -1.52
N ALA A 241 -0.90 -7.03 -0.91
CA ALA A 241 -2.23 -6.67 -1.40
C ALA A 241 -2.52 -5.18 -1.13
N LEU A 242 -2.60 -4.38 -2.19
CA LEU A 242 -2.94 -2.95 -2.09
C LEU A 242 -4.40 -2.74 -1.69
N VAL A 243 -5.30 -3.60 -2.20
CA VAL A 243 -6.72 -3.65 -1.83
C VAL A 243 -7.06 -5.08 -1.41
N ARG A 244 -7.65 -5.26 -0.23
CA ARG A 244 -8.14 -6.56 0.22
C ARG A 244 -9.54 -6.82 -0.35
N MET A 245 -9.60 -7.55 -1.46
CA MET A 245 -10.87 -7.87 -2.13
C MET A 245 -11.11 -9.39 -2.15
N ARG A 246 -12.39 -9.77 -2.12
CA ARG A 246 -12.79 -11.13 -2.51
C ARG A 246 -12.61 -11.30 -4.02
N PRO A 247 -12.58 -12.53 -4.55
CA PRO A 247 -12.51 -12.74 -6.00
C PRO A 247 -13.75 -12.12 -6.66
N GLU A 248 -13.58 -11.02 -7.38
CA GLU A 248 -14.64 -10.36 -8.15
C GLU A 248 -14.56 -10.72 -9.64
N ALA A 249 -15.68 -10.58 -10.34
CA ALA A 249 -15.77 -10.76 -11.79
C ALA A 249 -14.78 -9.83 -12.53
N GLY A 250 -14.22 -10.32 -13.65
CA GLY A 250 -13.06 -9.71 -14.34
C GLY A 250 -13.16 -8.19 -14.59
N ALA A 251 -14.33 -7.68 -15.00
CA ALA A 251 -14.48 -6.25 -15.30
C ALA A 251 -14.31 -5.31 -14.09
N VAL A 252 -14.58 -5.77 -12.86
CA VAL A 252 -14.33 -4.95 -11.67
C VAL A 252 -12.85 -4.98 -11.31
N ARG A 253 -12.20 -6.12 -11.52
CA ARG A 253 -10.75 -6.26 -11.36
C ARG A 253 -10.01 -5.30 -12.29
N ASP A 254 -10.43 -5.15 -13.55
CA ASP A 254 -9.78 -4.22 -14.49
C ASP A 254 -9.82 -2.76 -13.98
N VAL A 255 -10.95 -2.33 -13.41
CA VAL A 255 -11.10 -0.97 -12.83
C VAL A 255 -10.20 -0.81 -11.61
N ILE A 256 -10.11 -1.83 -10.76
CA ILE A 256 -9.22 -1.81 -9.59
C ILE A 256 -7.77 -1.78 -10.05
N ASP A 257 -7.40 -2.61 -11.02
CA ASP A 257 -6.04 -2.70 -11.58
C ASP A 257 -5.59 -1.35 -12.14
N ALA A 258 -6.49 -0.60 -12.80
CA ALA A 258 -6.24 0.78 -13.24
C ALA A 258 -6.05 1.77 -12.08
N VAL A 259 -6.75 1.59 -10.96
CA VAL A 259 -6.56 2.45 -9.77
C VAL A 259 -5.27 2.11 -9.02
N VAL A 260 -4.89 0.84 -8.93
CA VAL A 260 -3.70 0.43 -8.16
C VAL A 260 -2.39 0.52 -8.94
N THR A 261 -2.46 0.53 -10.27
CA THR A 261 -1.28 0.64 -11.14
C THR A 261 -1.03 2.10 -11.52
N ALA A 262 0.21 2.56 -11.40
CA ALA A 262 0.62 3.88 -11.87
C ALA A 262 0.72 3.89 -13.40
N ASP A 263 0.12 4.91 -14.01
CA ASP A 263 0.06 5.15 -15.45
C ASP A 263 0.74 6.48 -15.85
N ASP A 264 0.73 7.46 -14.96
CA ASP A 264 1.42 8.73 -15.16
C ASP A 264 2.96 8.55 -15.21
N PRO A 265 3.64 9.02 -16.27
CA PRO A 265 5.08 8.86 -16.39
C PRO A 265 5.89 9.54 -15.27
N ARG A 266 5.39 10.61 -14.65
CA ARG A 266 6.09 11.29 -13.54
C ARG A 266 5.99 10.44 -12.28
N GLU A 267 4.81 9.87 -12.01
CA GLU A 267 4.60 8.91 -10.92
C GLU A 267 5.44 7.65 -11.10
N ILE A 268 5.43 7.04 -12.29
CA ILE A 268 6.24 5.85 -12.62
C ILE A 268 7.73 6.14 -12.37
N ARG A 269 8.26 7.27 -12.86
CA ARG A 269 9.67 7.63 -12.64
C ARG A 269 10.02 7.75 -11.16
N ARG A 270 9.16 8.34 -10.34
CA ARG A 270 9.38 8.44 -8.89
C ARG A 270 9.44 7.06 -8.23
N TYR A 271 8.48 6.17 -8.53
CA TYR A 271 8.50 4.82 -7.96
C TYR A 271 9.69 3.99 -8.44
N ARG A 272 10.12 4.14 -9.70
CA ARG A 272 11.33 3.47 -10.21
C ARG A 272 12.59 3.94 -9.49
N ALA A 273 12.73 5.24 -9.25
CA ALA A 273 13.87 5.79 -8.50
C ALA A 273 13.90 5.27 -7.05
N ALA A 274 12.75 5.31 -6.36
CA ALA A 274 12.63 4.77 -5.01
C ALA A 274 12.92 3.26 -4.96
N LEU A 275 12.39 2.49 -5.92
CA LEU A 275 12.63 1.05 -6.04
C LEU A 275 14.12 0.74 -6.25
N ALA A 276 14.81 1.50 -7.11
CA ALA A 276 16.24 1.31 -7.34
C ALA A 276 17.06 1.50 -6.06
N SER A 277 16.75 2.54 -5.27
CA SER A 277 17.37 2.75 -3.96
C SER A 277 17.10 1.57 -3.01
N SER A 278 15.82 1.20 -2.86
CA SER A 278 15.41 0.11 -1.95
C SER A 278 15.98 -1.24 -2.34
N LEU A 279 16.17 -1.52 -3.64
CA LEU A 279 16.85 -2.74 -4.12
C LEU A 279 18.33 -2.71 -3.79
N GLY A 280 18.98 -1.55 -3.86
CA GLY A 280 20.36 -1.39 -3.39
C GLY A 280 20.50 -1.78 -1.93
N ASP A 281 19.58 -1.31 -1.07
CA ASP A 281 19.56 -1.62 0.35
C ASP A 281 19.29 -3.11 0.59
N ALA A 282 18.30 -3.68 -0.13
CA ALA A 282 17.94 -5.08 -0.01
C ALA A 282 19.09 -6.02 -0.36
N ARG A 283 19.80 -5.75 -1.46
CA ARG A 283 20.97 -6.53 -1.89
C ARG A 283 22.12 -6.46 -0.89
N ARG A 284 22.35 -5.30 -0.26
CA ARG A 284 23.38 -5.14 0.79
C ARG A 284 23.01 -5.91 2.05
N ALA A 285 21.73 -5.96 2.40
CA ALA A 285 21.26 -6.72 3.56
C ALA A 285 21.36 -8.23 3.31
N ARG A 286 20.77 -8.74 2.22
CA ARG A 286 20.77 -10.17 1.85
C ARG A 286 20.65 -10.37 0.34
N PRO A 287 21.47 -11.24 -0.27
CA PRO A 287 21.26 -11.65 -1.66
C PRO A 287 19.88 -12.29 -1.88
N THR A 288 19.32 -12.10 -3.07
CA THR A 288 18.06 -12.73 -3.47
C THR A 288 18.16 -14.24 -3.39
N PRO A 289 17.13 -14.94 -2.87
CA PRO A 289 17.06 -16.40 -2.94
C PRO A 289 17.19 -16.85 -4.40
N ARG A 290 18.25 -17.60 -4.71
CA ARG A 290 18.42 -18.24 -6.00
C ARG A 290 18.04 -19.71 -5.85
N PRO A 291 17.35 -20.31 -6.82
CA PRO A 291 17.29 -21.77 -6.86
C PRO A 291 18.72 -22.27 -6.98
N ASP A 292 19.16 -23.10 -6.04
CA ASP A 292 20.50 -23.69 -6.08
C ASP A 292 20.72 -24.35 -7.44
N ALA A 293 21.74 -23.90 -8.16
CA ALA A 293 22.19 -24.54 -9.40
C ALA A 293 22.77 -25.96 -9.14
N GLY A 294 22.74 -26.44 -7.90
CA GLY A 294 23.35 -27.69 -7.45
C GLY A 294 22.38 -28.80 -7.03
N ALA A 295 21.07 -28.65 -7.25
CA ALA A 295 20.19 -29.82 -7.27
C ALA A 295 20.17 -30.40 -8.69
N GLU A 296 21.34 -30.86 -9.16
CA GLU A 296 21.34 -31.99 -10.07
C GLU A 296 20.62 -33.11 -9.34
N ARG A 297 19.31 -33.27 -9.62
CA ARG A 297 18.66 -34.55 -9.40
C ARG A 297 19.60 -35.55 -10.05
N PRO A 298 20.10 -36.58 -9.34
CA PRO A 298 20.75 -37.68 -10.01
C PRO A 298 19.77 -38.12 -11.07
N MET A 299 20.13 -37.89 -12.33
CA MET A 299 19.40 -38.43 -13.46
C MET A 299 19.61 -39.92 -13.30
N GLU A 300 18.67 -40.55 -12.60
CA GLU A 300 18.62 -41.99 -12.40
C GLU A 300 18.71 -42.56 -13.81
N ASP A 301 19.87 -43.14 -14.09
CA ASP A 301 20.15 -43.87 -15.31
C ASP A 301 19.10 -44.98 -15.41
N ARG A 302 18.03 -44.70 -16.14
CA ARG A 302 17.08 -45.70 -16.59
C ARG A 302 17.34 -45.99 -18.05
N THR A 303 18.54 -46.46 -18.34
CA THR A 303 18.71 -47.36 -19.46
C THR A 303 18.42 -48.81 -19.06
N ARG A 304 17.42 -49.36 -19.77
CA ARG A 304 17.08 -50.78 -20.01
C ARG A 304 16.11 -51.43 -19.00
N VAL A 305 15.06 -52.17 -19.39
CA VAL A 305 14.60 -52.68 -20.71
C VAL A 305 13.18 -53.27 -20.55
N ARG A 306 12.44 -53.34 -21.68
CA ARG A 306 11.31 -54.24 -22.06
C ARG A 306 9.89 -54.03 -21.48
N GLY A 307 8.98 -53.79 -22.42
CA GLY A 307 7.57 -54.17 -22.31
C GLY A 307 6.71 -53.34 -23.25
N ARG A 308 6.67 -53.69 -24.55
CA ARG A 308 5.76 -53.06 -25.52
C ARG A 308 4.40 -53.79 -25.43
N PRO A 309 3.31 -53.18 -24.93
CA PRO A 309 2.00 -53.76 -25.11
C PRO A 309 1.51 -53.37 -26.51
N ARG A 310 1.23 -54.39 -27.32
CA ARG A 310 0.56 -54.26 -28.62
C ARG A 310 -0.85 -53.68 -28.37
N SER A 311 -1.13 -52.47 -28.84
CA SER A 311 -2.48 -51.88 -28.82
C SER A 311 -3.06 -51.76 -30.24
N LEU A 312 -4.01 -52.65 -30.51
CA LEU A 312 -5.36 -52.39 -31.02
C LEU A 312 -5.62 -51.70 -32.38
N TRP A 313 -4.61 -51.28 -33.14
CA TRP A 313 -4.83 -50.72 -34.50
C TRP A 313 -4.69 -51.74 -35.65
N GLN A 314 -4.18 -52.95 -35.37
CA GLN A 314 -4.05 -54.04 -36.38
C GLN A 314 -5.23 -55.03 -36.44
N LYS A 315 -6.31 -54.81 -35.68
CA LYS A 315 -7.55 -55.63 -35.76
C LYS A 315 -8.68 -54.97 -36.58
N LEU A 316 -8.41 -53.85 -37.26
CA LEU A 316 -9.43 -53.08 -37.99
C LEU A 316 -9.22 -52.96 -39.51
N VAL A 317 -8.27 -53.69 -40.09
CA VAL A 317 -8.13 -53.76 -41.56
C VAL A 317 -8.04 -55.23 -41.97
N GLY A 318 -9.19 -55.83 -42.24
CA GLY A 318 -9.28 -57.17 -42.82
C GLY A 318 -8.89 -57.15 -44.29
N ARG A 319 -8.08 -58.12 -44.72
CA ARG A 319 -8.09 -58.63 -46.10
C ARG A 319 -7.52 -60.04 -46.14
N ARG A 320 -8.44 -60.94 -46.47
CA ARG A 320 -8.36 -62.26 -47.13
C ARG A 320 -7.03 -62.98 -47.15
#